data_AF-A0A3M1HTZ5-F1
#
_entry.id   AF-A0A3M1HTZ5-F1
#
_cell.length_a   1.000
_cell.length_b   1.000
_cell.length_c   1.000
_cell.angle_alpha   90.00
_cell.angle_beta   90.00
_cell.angle_gamma   90.00
#
_symmetry.space_group_name_H-M   'P 1'
#
loop_
_entity.id
_entity.type
_entity.pdbx_description
1 polymer ?
#
loop_
_entity_poly.entity_id
_entity_poly.type
_entity_poly.pdbx_seq_one_letter_code
_entity_poly.pdbx_strand_id
1 'polypeptide(L)'
;MRFCEARELLDAQAEARCEGYWLGMGHRRLAIRDLSPAGRQPMSDASGEVWIVFNGEIYNDRELAEELDYPFCTRTDTEVLLAAYLAWGEQMLARLNGMFAFVIYDHRTKEVFAARDRFGIKPLYAWRPPGGGWMFASEIKQFTVHPKWRARMHPQRVYDFLNWGLSDHARETMFTDVIQFLPGEYLRMPAAALAQGKMLDFRRWYTLKPQPFSGTFADAARRFRELFEDAVRLRLRADVPVGSCLSGGLDSSSVVCVMHRLLPEGAEQNTFTACAREERFDERQWAEIVAKHCGVRAHFVYPELEELWELAPKLTWHQDEPFGSTSIYAQWHVFEAASRHRVPVMLDGQGADEQLAGYHAFFRARLVG
;
A
#
# COMPACT_ATOMS: atom_id res chain seq x y z
N MET A 1 -6.33 31.71 -1.21
CA MET A 1 -7.05 30.48 -0.84
C MET A 1 -6.80 30.26 0.65
N ARG A 2 -7.82 30.13 1.52
CA ARG A 2 -7.61 29.86 2.95
C ARG A 2 -8.16 28.47 3.25
N PHE A 3 -7.26 27.56 3.55
CA PHE A 3 -7.56 26.21 4.03
C PHE A 3 -7.75 26.30 5.57
N CYS A 4 -8.91 25.90 6.10
CA CYS A 4 -9.23 25.94 7.54
C CYS A 4 -9.08 24.57 8.21
N GLU A 5 -8.81 24.60 9.52
CA GLU A 5 -8.43 23.47 10.39
C GLU A 5 -9.51 22.40 10.66
N ALA A 6 -9.03 21.26 11.15
CA ALA A 6 -9.56 19.90 11.14
C ALA A 6 -10.78 19.58 12.03
N ARG A 7 -11.52 18.51 11.66
CA ARG A 7 -12.44 17.73 12.52
C ARG A 7 -11.83 16.36 12.93
N GLU A 8 -12.22 15.88 14.11
CA GLU A 8 -11.67 14.79 14.95
C GLU A 8 -11.30 13.44 14.28
N LEU A 9 -11.73 13.16 13.04
CA LEU A 9 -11.42 11.92 12.32
C LEU A 9 -10.24 12.01 11.34
N LEU A 10 -9.67 13.20 11.12
CA LEU A 10 -8.55 13.45 10.22
C LEU A 10 -7.46 14.24 10.97
N ASP A 11 -6.18 13.95 10.70
CA ASP A 11 -5.07 14.69 11.34
C ASP A 11 -4.92 16.09 10.75
N ALA A 12 -5.28 16.24 9.47
CA ALA A 12 -5.36 17.51 8.79
C ALA A 12 -6.29 17.45 7.57
N GLN A 13 -6.87 18.60 7.25
CA GLN A 13 -7.80 18.80 6.15
C GLN A 13 -7.48 20.12 5.44
N ALA A 14 -7.76 20.16 4.15
CA ALA A 14 -7.62 21.35 3.32
C ALA A 14 -8.86 21.48 2.43
N GLU A 15 -9.69 22.49 2.67
CA GLU A 15 -10.81 22.88 1.80
C GLU A 15 -10.59 24.20 1.07
N ALA A 16 -10.95 24.26 -0.21
CA ALA A 16 -10.90 25.46 -1.02
C ALA A 16 -12.13 25.62 -1.90
N ARG A 17 -12.68 26.84 -1.91
CA ARG A 17 -13.64 27.28 -2.92
C ARG A 17 -12.88 27.87 -4.11
N CYS A 18 -12.97 27.20 -5.25
CA CYS A 18 -12.39 27.66 -6.51
C CYS A 18 -13.49 28.26 -7.40
N GLU A 19 -13.10 28.96 -8.46
CA GLU A 19 -14.05 29.42 -9.47
C GLU A 19 -14.71 28.21 -10.14
N GLY A 20 -16.00 27.99 -9.83
CA GLY A 20 -16.81 26.93 -10.44
C GLY A 20 -16.73 25.55 -9.79
N TYR A 21 -15.95 25.35 -8.72
CA TYR A 21 -15.89 24.06 -8.01
C TYR A 21 -15.41 24.18 -6.55
N TRP A 22 -15.67 23.12 -5.78
CA TRP A 22 -15.13 22.92 -4.43
C TRP A 22 -14.08 21.82 -4.46
N LEU A 23 -13.00 22.01 -3.72
CA LEU A 23 -11.94 21.03 -3.50
C LEU A 23 -11.80 20.77 -2.01
N GLY A 24 -11.71 19.50 -1.63
CA GLY A 24 -11.42 19.07 -0.27
C GLY A 24 -10.40 17.95 -0.29
N MET A 25 -9.39 18.03 0.57
CA MET A 25 -8.36 17.01 0.77
C MET A 25 -8.27 16.71 2.26
N GLY A 26 -8.09 15.43 2.61
CA GLY A 26 -7.97 15.00 4.00
C GLY A 26 -7.01 13.84 4.11
N HIS A 27 -6.26 13.80 5.20
CA HIS A 27 -5.28 12.75 5.44
C HIS A 27 -5.23 12.37 6.93
N ARG A 28 -5.03 11.07 7.18
CA ARG A 28 -4.73 10.50 8.50
C ARG A 28 -3.36 9.83 8.39
N ARG A 29 -2.40 10.32 9.16
CA ARG A 29 -0.98 9.97 9.02
C ARG A 29 -0.59 8.88 10.01
N LEU A 30 -0.01 7.82 9.47
CA LEU A 30 0.90 6.96 10.22
C LEU A 30 2.32 7.48 9.98
N ALA A 31 2.95 8.08 10.98
CA ALA A 31 4.29 8.67 10.82
C ALA A 31 5.37 7.57 10.88
N ILE A 32 5.93 7.24 9.71
CA ILE A 32 6.99 6.22 9.55
C ILE A 32 8.35 6.88 9.21
N ARG A 33 8.31 7.88 8.35
CA ARG A 33 9.43 8.75 7.94
C ARG A 33 9.19 10.16 8.45
N ASP A 34 10.20 10.78 9.04
CA ASP A 34 10.15 12.11 9.65
C ASP A 34 8.97 12.27 10.61
N LEU A 35 9.16 11.91 11.88
CA LEU A 35 8.09 11.91 12.87
C LEU A 35 7.62 13.33 13.28
N SER A 36 8.25 14.36 12.74
CA SER A 36 7.88 15.73 13.03
C SER A 36 6.54 16.11 12.36
N PRO A 37 5.92 17.21 12.81
CA PRO A 37 4.76 17.79 12.13
C PRO A 37 5.02 18.23 10.68
N ALA A 38 6.29 18.33 10.25
CA ALA A 38 6.64 18.77 8.89
C ALA A 38 6.11 17.81 7.81
N GLY A 39 5.96 16.53 8.12
CA GLY A 39 5.36 15.55 7.22
C GLY A 39 3.83 15.47 7.25
N ARG A 40 3.14 16.46 7.83
CA ARG A 40 1.68 16.52 7.78
C ARG A 40 1.20 16.71 6.35
N GLN A 41 0.06 16.09 6.05
CA GLN A 41 -0.63 16.22 4.78
C GLN A 41 -2.09 16.63 5.01
N PRO A 42 -2.77 17.31 4.08
CA PRO A 42 -2.33 17.67 2.73
C PRO A 42 -1.09 18.57 2.74
N MET A 43 -0.06 18.17 1.99
CA MET A 43 1.22 18.90 1.93
C MET A 43 1.21 19.82 0.72
N SER A 44 1.74 21.03 0.84
CA SER A 44 1.90 21.94 -0.28
C SER A 44 3.36 22.14 -0.66
N ASP A 45 3.60 22.61 -1.87
CA ASP A 45 4.90 23.15 -2.26
C ASP A 45 5.16 24.48 -1.54
N ALA A 46 6.38 25.01 -1.69
CA ALA A 46 6.78 26.25 -1.02
C ALA A 46 5.91 27.48 -1.39
N SER A 47 5.30 27.49 -2.59
CA SER A 47 4.39 28.56 -3.03
C SER A 47 2.95 28.40 -2.50
N GLY A 48 2.59 27.19 -2.04
CA GLY A 48 1.21 26.87 -1.66
C GLY A 48 0.25 26.71 -2.85
N GLU A 49 0.77 26.53 -4.07
CA GLU A 49 -0.03 26.37 -5.30
C GLU A 49 -0.26 24.90 -5.67
N VAL A 50 0.60 23.98 -5.25
CA VAL A 50 0.47 22.55 -5.56
C VAL A 50 0.34 21.77 -4.27
N TRP A 51 -0.69 20.92 -4.17
CA TRP A 51 -1.07 20.20 -2.96
C TRP A 51 -1.13 18.70 -3.19
N ILE A 52 -0.70 17.89 -2.23
CA ILE A 52 -0.70 16.44 -2.30
C ILE A 52 -1.33 15.79 -1.06
N VAL A 53 -2.07 14.71 -1.30
CA VAL A 53 -2.31 13.64 -0.31
C VAL A 53 -1.77 12.33 -0.85
N PHE A 54 -1.13 11.55 0.01
CA PHE A 54 -0.29 10.41 -0.36
C PHE A 54 -0.29 9.37 0.75
N ASN A 55 -0.66 8.14 0.39
CA ASN A 55 -0.54 6.94 1.21
C ASN A 55 0.47 6.00 0.55
N GLY A 56 1.64 5.83 1.16
CA GLY A 56 2.70 5.02 0.59
C GLY A 56 4.07 5.32 1.18
N GLU A 57 5.09 4.80 0.49
CA GLU A 57 6.50 5.02 0.75
C GLU A 57 7.24 5.09 -0.60
N ILE A 58 8.03 6.15 -0.83
CA ILE A 58 8.97 6.23 -1.95
C ILE A 58 10.35 5.83 -1.44
N TYR A 59 10.74 4.58 -1.70
CA TYR A 59 11.96 3.97 -1.16
C TYR A 59 13.25 4.59 -1.71
N ASN A 60 13.21 5.12 -2.93
CA ASN A 60 14.32 5.85 -3.56
C ASN A 60 14.21 7.38 -3.39
N ASP A 61 13.53 7.86 -2.36
CA ASP A 61 13.37 9.28 -2.05
C ASP A 61 14.70 10.04 -2.00
N ARG A 62 15.70 9.48 -1.33
CA ARG A 62 17.04 10.10 -1.20
C ARG A 62 17.72 10.25 -2.55
N GLU A 63 17.71 9.19 -3.34
CA GLU A 63 18.30 9.18 -4.68
C GLU A 63 17.59 10.15 -5.63
N LEU A 64 16.26 10.25 -5.55
CA LEU A 64 15.51 11.22 -6.35
C LEU A 64 15.76 12.67 -5.91
N ALA A 65 15.91 12.93 -4.61
CA ALA A 65 16.19 14.26 -4.09
C ALA A 65 17.52 14.83 -4.61
N GLU A 66 18.52 13.97 -4.83
CA GLU A 66 19.82 14.37 -5.42
C GLU A 66 19.70 14.81 -6.89
N GLU A 67 18.67 14.36 -7.61
CA GLU A 67 18.40 14.73 -9.01
C GLU A 67 17.55 16.01 -9.15
N LEU A 68 17.03 16.56 -8.05
CA LEU A 68 16.05 17.64 -8.04
C LEU A 68 16.65 18.95 -7.53
N ASP A 69 16.54 20.01 -8.33
CA ASP A 69 16.78 21.39 -7.89
C ASP A 69 15.51 21.93 -7.23
N TYR A 70 15.31 21.55 -5.96
CA TYR A 70 14.13 21.94 -5.17
C TYR A 70 14.54 22.35 -3.74
N PRO A 71 14.03 23.46 -3.21
CA PRO A 71 14.36 23.92 -1.86
C PRO A 71 13.59 23.11 -0.80
N PHE A 72 14.04 21.88 -0.55
CA PHE A 72 13.44 20.98 0.43
C PHE A 72 13.38 21.60 1.83
N CYS A 73 12.20 21.55 2.45
CA CYS A 73 11.94 22.06 3.79
C CYS A 73 11.71 20.94 4.82
N THR A 74 11.52 19.70 4.36
CA THR A 74 11.28 18.50 5.18
C THR A 74 12.24 17.39 4.76
N ARG A 75 12.19 16.25 5.46
CA ARG A 75 12.93 15.03 5.06
C ARG A 75 12.00 13.91 4.64
N THR A 76 10.78 14.26 4.26
CA THR A 76 9.76 13.29 3.85
C THR A 76 9.89 12.91 2.40
N ASP A 77 9.60 11.65 2.13
CA ASP A 77 9.41 11.13 0.79
C ASP A 77 8.21 11.78 0.08
N THR A 78 7.22 12.26 0.86
CA THR A 78 6.08 13.06 0.36
C THR A 78 6.54 14.34 -0.34
N GLU A 79 7.48 15.09 0.25
CA GLU A 79 7.99 16.30 -0.36
C GLU A 79 8.83 16.00 -1.61
N VAL A 80 9.61 14.91 -1.59
CA VAL A 80 10.34 14.44 -2.78
C VAL A 80 9.39 14.07 -3.91
N LEU A 81 8.28 13.39 -3.61
CA LEU A 81 7.24 13.08 -4.59
C LEU A 81 6.61 14.35 -5.17
N LEU A 82 6.33 15.35 -4.34
CA LEU A 82 5.80 16.63 -4.78
C LEU A 82 6.81 17.40 -5.66
N ALA A 83 8.08 17.43 -5.26
CA ALA A 83 9.16 18.04 -6.04
C ALA A 83 9.37 17.33 -7.39
N ALA A 84 9.32 16.00 -7.42
CA ALA A 84 9.40 15.21 -8.65
C ALA A 84 8.23 15.52 -9.60
N TYR A 85 7.02 15.74 -9.08
CA TYR A 85 5.87 16.17 -9.89
C TYR A 85 6.10 17.55 -10.50
N LEU A 86 6.62 18.51 -9.71
CA LEU A 86 6.92 19.86 -10.20
C LEU A 86 7.98 19.85 -11.30
N ALA A 87 8.99 19.00 -11.18
CA ALA A 87 10.10 18.92 -12.13
C ALA A 87 9.77 18.11 -13.40
N TRP A 88 9.05 16.99 -13.27
CA TRP A 88 8.90 16.01 -14.35
C TRP A 88 7.45 15.71 -14.73
N GLY A 89 6.47 16.26 -14.01
CA GLY A 89 5.05 15.98 -14.23
C GLY A 89 4.76 14.48 -14.16
N GLU A 90 4.01 13.95 -15.13
CA GLU A 90 3.66 12.53 -15.18
C GLU A 90 4.87 11.60 -15.37
N GLN A 91 5.98 12.09 -15.94
CA GLN A 91 7.16 11.28 -16.22
C GLN A 91 7.87 10.82 -14.94
N MET A 92 7.56 11.45 -13.80
CA MET A 92 8.08 11.01 -12.50
C MET A 92 7.69 9.56 -12.18
N LEU A 93 6.52 9.08 -12.64
CA LEU A 93 6.01 7.75 -12.30
C LEU A 93 6.98 6.63 -12.67
N ALA A 94 7.68 6.76 -13.80
CA ALA A 94 8.68 5.79 -14.24
C ALA A 94 9.92 5.73 -13.33
N ARG A 95 10.20 6.81 -12.57
CA ARG A 95 11.36 6.98 -11.70
C ARG A 95 11.09 6.57 -10.25
N LEU A 96 9.83 6.56 -9.82
CA LEU A 96 9.46 6.19 -8.45
C LEU A 96 9.73 4.70 -8.20
N ASN A 97 10.44 4.38 -7.12
CA ASN A 97 10.51 3.03 -6.54
C ASN A 97 9.80 3.06 -5.20
N GLY A 98 8.61 2.47 -5.12
CA GLY A 98 7.75 2.64 -3.96
C GLY A 98 6.45 1.86 -4.06
N MET A 99 5.71 1.83 -2.96
CA MET A 99 4.29 1.49 -2.91
C MET A 99 3.52 2.77 -2.63
N PHE A 100 2.49 3.09 -3.42
CA PHE A 100 1.88 4.41 -3.35
C PHE A 100 0.49 4.48 -3.96
N ALA A 101 -0.32 5.31 -3.34
CA ALA A 101 -1.50 5.93 -3.90
C ALA A 101 -1.47 7.41 -3.54
N PHE A 102 -1.59 8.30 -4.51
CA PHE A 102 -1.60 9.74 -4.23
C PHE A 102 -2.57 10.51 -5.12
N VAL A 103 -2.95 11.69 -4.67
CA VAL A 103 -3.73 12.69 -5.41
C VAL A 103 -3.06 14.04 -5.23
N ILE A 104 -2.68 14.66 -6.34
CA ILE A 104 -2.11 16.00 -6.44
C ILE A 104 -3.14 16.93 -7.06
N TYR A 105 -3.30 18.11 -6.48
CA TYR A 105 -3.99 19.23 -7.12
C TYR A 105 -2.96 20.32 -7.46
N ASP A 106 -2.84 20.64 -8.75
CA ASP A 106 -1.98 21.72 -9.24
C ASP A 106 -2.84 22.95 -9.53
N HIS A 107 -2.74 23.98 -8.70
CA HIS A 107 -3.48 25.22 -8.90
C HIS A 107 -3.01 25.99 -10.13
N ARG A 108 -1.76 25.84 -10.56
CA ARG A 108 -1.21 26.58 -11.69
C ARG A 108 -1.87 26.14 -12.99
N THR A 109 -2.16 24.84 -13.10
CA THR A 109 -2.85 24.24 -14.27
C THR A 109 -4.34 23.98 -14.02
N LYS A 110 -4.82 24.08 -12.77
CA LYS A 110 -6.18 23.72 -12.32
C LYS A 110 -6.52 22.25 -12.57
N GLU A 111 -5.54 21.37 -12.47
CA GLU A 111 -5.68 19.94 -12.72
C GLU A 111 -5.53 19.11 -11.44
N VAL A 112 -6.15 17.93 -11.46
CA VAL A 112 -5.92 16.86 -10.50
C VAL A 112 -5.14 15.75 -11.19
N PHE A 113 -4.07 15.30 -10.55
CA PHE A 113 -3.24 14.19 -10.97
C PHE A 113 -3.22 13.12 -9.89
N ALA A 114 -3.72 11.93 -10.17
CA ALA A 114 -3.77 10.82 -9.21
C ALA A 114 -3.12 9.58 -9.80
N ALA A 115 -2.41 8.80 -8.99
CA ALA A 115 -1.77 7.57 -9.46
C ALA A 115 -1.72 6.50 -8.37
N ARG A 116 -1.70 5.23 -8.82
CA ARG A 116 -1.50 4.03 -8.01
C ARG A 116 -0.23 3.30 -8.47
N ASP A 117 0.47 2.67 -7.54
CA ASP A 117 1.75 1.99 -7.80
C ASP A 117 1.63 0.80 -8.77
N ARG A 118 2.79 0.29 -9.20
CA ARG A 118 2.94 -0.74 -10.24
C ARG A 118 2.07 -1.98 -10.03
N PHE A 119 1.91 -2.40 -8.78
CA PHE A 119 1.22 -3.63 -8.40
C PHE A 119 -0.05 -3.37 -7.59
N GLY A 120 -0.42 -2.10 -7.38
CA GLY A 120 -1.60 -1.73 -6.61
C GLY A 120 -1.47 -2.04 -5.12
N ILE A 121 -0.26 -2.03 -4.56
CA ILE A 121 -0.02 -2.36 -3.15
C ILE A 121 -0.79 -1.41 -2.23
N LYS A 122 -0.81 -0.11 -2.54
CA LYS A 122 -1.65 0.86 -1.82
C LYS A 122 -2.99 1.05 -2.53
N PRO A 123 -4.13 0.97 -1.83
CA PRO A 123 -5.45 1.10 -2.45
C PRO A 123 -5.81 2.55 -2.79
N LEU A 124 -6.54 2.71 -3.89
CA LEU A 124 -7.14 3.98 -4.31
C LEU A 124 -8.45 3.73 -5.06
N TYR A 125 -9.54 4.20 -4.46
CA TYR A 125 -10.90 4.11 -4.96
C TYR A 125 -11.42 5.48 -5.38
N ALA A 126 -12.37 5.48 -6.31
CA ALA A 126 -13.14 6.64 -6.72
C ALA A 126 -14.63 6.32 -6.67
N TRP A 127 -15.42 7.26 -6.17
CA TRP A 127 -16.87 7.18 -6.11
C TRP A 127 -17.50 8.49 -6.58
N ARG A 128 -18.63 8.37 -7.28
CA ARG A 128 -19.41 9.54 -7.72
C ARG A 128 -20.75 9.59 -6.98
N PRO A 129 -20.95 10.53 -6.03
CA PRO A 129 -22.22 10.70 -5.35
C PRO A 129 -23.34 11.15 -6.32
N PRO A 130 -24.60 10.83 -6.02
CA PRO A 130 -25.74 11.34 -6.79
C PRO A 130 -25.76 12.88 -6.82
N GLY A 131 -25.64 13.44 -8.02
CA GLY A 131 -25.70 14.88 -8.27
C GLY A 131 -24.43 15.66 -7.96
N GLY A 132 -23.23 15.05 -7.94
CA GLY A 132 -21.99 15.83 -7.84
C GLY A 132 -20.70 15.05 -8.09
N GLY A 133 -19.60 15.81 -8.21
CA GLY A 133 -18.29 15.37 -8.68
C GLY A 133 -17.59 14.25 -7.92
N TRP A 134 -16.46 13.80 -8.48
CA TRP A 134 -15.72 12.64 -7.99
C TRP A 134 -15.10 12.83 -6.61
N MET A 135 -15.14 11.77 -5.81
CA MET A 135 -14.44 11.63 -4.53
C MET A 135 -13.42 10.50 -4.65
N PHE A 136 -12.24 10.68 -4.05
CA PHE A 136 -11.17 9.68 -3.99
C PHE A 136 -10.90 9.29 -2.54
N ALA A 137 -10.60 8.02 -2.31
CA ALA A 137 -10.38 7.47 -0.98
C ALA A 137 -9.43 6.27 -1.03
N SER A 138 -8.68 6.02 0.05
CA SER A 138 -7.90 4.77 0.17
C SER A 138 -8.78 3.57 0.50
N GLU A 139 -9.95 3.78 1.11
CA GLU A 139 -10.84 2.71 1.56
C GLU A 139 -12.30 3.07 1.24
N ILE A 140 -13.10 2.09 0.81
CA ILE A 140 -14.49 2.27 0.36
C ILE A 140 -15.36 2.81 1.50
N LYS A 141 -15.16 2.33 2.73
CA LYS A 141 -15.89 2.81 3.91
C LYS A 141 -15.75 4.32 4.14
N GLN A 142 -14.73 4.99 3.60
CA GLN A 142 -14.59 6.45 3.72
C GLN A 142 -15.71 7.18 2.97
N PHE A 143 -16.34 6.58 1.96
CA PHE A 143 -17.51 7.16 1.27
C PHE A 143 -18.78 7.11 2.11
N THR A 144 -18.85 6.22 3.11
CA THR A 144 -20.07 5.98 3.91
C THR A 144 -20.52 7.18 4.73
N VAL A 145 -19.59 8.09 5.05
CA VAL A 145 -19.88 9.32 5.78
C VAL A 145 -20.63 10.36 4.94
N HIS A 146 -20.64 10.20 3.61
CA HIS A 146 -21.34 11.13 2.73
C HIS A 146 -22.86 10.94 2.86
N PRO A 147 -23.68 11.99 3.08
CA PRO A 147 -25.12 11.86 3.36
C PRO A 147 -25.94 11.15 2.27
N LYS A 148 -25.45 11.22 1.02
CA LYS A 148 -26.06 10.56 -0.14
C LYS A 148 -25.51 9.15 -0.42
N TRP A 149 -24.57 8.66 0.37
CA TRP A 149 -24.06 7.29 0.23
C TRP A 149 -25.19 6.28 0.44
N ARG A 150 -25.25 5.28 -0.43
CA ARG A 150 -26.15 4.14 -0.30
C ARG A 150 -25.37 2.91 -0.71
N ALA A 151 -25.16 1.98 0.23
CA ALA A 151 -24.51 0.71 -0.07
C ALA A 151 -25.41 -0.08 -1.03
N ARG A 152 -24.93 -0.24 -2.27
CA ARG A 152 -25.62 -1.02 -3.31
C ARG A 152 -24.65 -2.06 -3.84
N MET A 153 -25.02 -3.32 -3.75
CA MET A 153 -24.23 -4.43 -4.25
C MET A 153 -24.08 -4.36 -5.77
N HIS A 154 -22.86 -4.51 -6.29
CA HIS A 154 -22.62 -4.73 -7.72
C HIS A 154 -22.83 -6.23 -8.03
N PRO A 155 -23.92 -6.61 -8.72
CA PRO A 155 -24.33 -8.02 -8.81
C PRO A 155 -23.30 -8.90 -9.50
N GLN A 156 -22.67 -8.43 -10.59
CA GLN A 156 -21.66 -9.22 -11.30
C GLN A 156 -20.40 -9.47 -10.45
N ARG A 157 -19.88 -8.46 -9.76
CA ARG A 157 -18.67 -8.61 -8.93
C ARG A 157 -18.91 -9.53 -7.74
N VAL A 158 -20.08 -9.45 -7.11
CA VAL A 158 -20.46 -10.40 -6.07
C VAL A 158 -20.67 -11.82 -6.62
N TYR A 159 -21.29 -11.97 -7.78
CA TYR A 159 -21.39 -13.27 -8.44
C TYR A 159 -20.01 -13.89 -8.70
N ASP A 160 -19.07 -13.11 -9.24
CA ASP A 160 -17.72 -13.59 -9.53
C ASP A 160 -16.98 -14.06 -8.26
N PHE A 161 -17.14 -13.33 -7.15
CA PHE A 161 -16.59 -13.74 -5.86
C PHE A 161 -17.25 -15.02 -5.33
N LEU A 162 -18.58 -15.08 -5.30
CA LEU A 162 -19.30 -16.24 -4.74
C LEU A 162 -19.10 -17.51 -5.57
N ASN A 163 -19.02 -17.39 -6.90
CA ASN A 163 -18.94 -18.54 -7.79
C ASN A 163 -17.49 -18.99 -8.08
N TRP A 164 -16.53 -18.05 -8.09
CA TRP A 164 -15.15 -18.32 -8.50
C TRP A 164 -14.09 -17.92 -7.47
N GLY A 165 -14.46 -17.27 -6.36
CA GLY A 165 -13.50 -16.71 -5.41
C GLY A 165 -12.70 -15.54 -5.98
N LEU A 166 -13.16 -14.91 -7.07
CA LEU A 166 -12.45 -13.81 -7.72
C LEU A 166 -12.72 -12.48 -7.00
N SER A 167 -11.63 -11.82 -6.61
CA SER A 167 -11.60 -10.44 -6.10
C SER A 167 -10.56 -9.63 -6.87
N ASP A 168 -10.69 -8.31 -6.88
CA ASP A 168 -9.71 -7.38 -7.49
C ASP A 168 -9.36 -7.70 -8.98
N HIS A 169 -10.28 -8.33 -9.72
CA HIS A 169 -10.05 -8.72 -11.12
C HIS A 169 -10.58 -7.70 -12.14
N ALA A 170 -11.14 -6.58 -11.69
CA ALA A 170 -11.65 -5.51 -12.55
C ALA A 170 -11.66 -4.15 -11.85
N ARG A 171 -12.05 -3.13 -12.61
CA ARG A 171 -12.15 -1.75 -12.11
C ARG A 171 -13.31 -1.57 -11.14
N GLU A 172 -14.42 -2.27 -11.35
CA GLU A 172 -15.59 -2.24 -10.49
C GLU A 172 -15.34 -3.01 -9.20
N THR A 173 -15.75 -2.43 -8.07
CA THR A 173 -15.81 -3.12 -6.78
C THR A 173 -17.16 -3.83 -6.61
N MET A 174 -17.34 -4.56 -5.52
CA MET A 174 -18.61 -5.13 -5.08
C MET A 174 -19.63 -4.06 -4.65
N PHE A 175 -19.26 -2.78 -4.62
CA PHE A 175 -20.17 -1.65 -4.46
C PHE A 175 -20.41 -0.95 -5.79
N THR A 176 -21.68 -0.80 -6.14
CA THR A 176 -22.12 -0.05 -7.34
C THR A 176 -21.60 1.38 -7.29
N ASP A 177 -21.14 1.89 -8.43
CA ASP A 177 -20.55 3.23 -8.61
C ASP A 177 -19.22 3.49 -7.88
N VAL A 178 -18.68 2.50 -7.16
CA VAL A 178 -17.32 2.57 -6.62
C VAL A 178 -16.39 1.77 -7.53
N ILE A 179 -15.37 2.47 -8.01
CA ILE A 179 -14.34 1.92 -8.87
C ILE A 179 -12.98 2.09 -8.23
N GLN A 180 -12.03 1.27 -8.64
CA GLN A 180 -10.63 1.37 -8.22
C GLN A 180 -9.71 1.77 -9.36
N PHE A 181 -8.58 2.37 -9.01
CA PHE A 181 -7.44 2.49 -9.89
C PHE A 181 -6.81 1.12 -10.05
N LEU A 182 -6.61 0.63 -11.28
CA LEU A 182 -5.92 -0.64 -11.47
C LEU A 182 -4.41 -0.45 -11.19
N PRO A 183 -3.68 -1.53 -10.91
CA PRO A 183 -2.22 -1.48 -10.80
C PRO A 183 -1.57 -0.76 -11.99
N GLY A 184 -0.65 0.17 -11.70
CA GLY A 184 0.08 0.90 -12.73
C GLY A 184 -0.75 1.92 -13.50
N GLU A 185 -1.85 2.43 -12.92
CA GLU A 185 -2.68 3.47 -13.53
C GLU A 185 -2.51 4.84 -12.90
N TYR A 186 -2.79 5.85 -13.71
CA TYR A 186 -2.91 7.24 -13.31
C TYR A 186 -4.07 7.93 -14.04
N LEU A 187 -4.40 9.11 -13.55
CA LEU A 187 -5.48 10.00 -13.99
C LEU A 187 -4.91 11.42 -14.03
N ARG A 188 -5.18 12.18 -15.09
CA ARG A 188 -4.94 13.63 -15.15
C ARG A 188 -6.15 14.32 -15.76
N MET A 189 -6.83 15.16 -14.99
CA MET A 189 -8.03 15.85 -15.46
C MET A 189 -8.18 17.25 -14.86
N PRO A 190 -8.83 18.20 -15.57
CA PRO A 190 -9.22 19.47 -14.99
C PRO A 190 -10.11 19.27 -13.76
N ALA A 191 -9.84 19.98 -12.66
CA ALA A 191 -10.62 19.87 -11.43
C ALA A 191 -12.11 20.21 -11.65
N ALA A 192 -12.40 21.18 -12.53
CA ALA A 192 -13.76 21.52 -12.92
C ALA A 192 -14.49 20.37 -13.64
N ALA A 193 -13.79 19.56 -14.45
CA ALA A 193 -14.37 18.41 -15.12
C ALA A 193 -14.72 17.30 -14.12
N LEU A 194 -13.84 17.07 -13.12
CA LEU A 194 -14.12 16.15 -12.02
C LEU A 194 -15.32 16.61 -11.18
N ALA A 195 -15.41 17.91 -10.88
CA ALA A 195 -16.52 18.50 -10.14
C ALA A 195 -17.88 18.37 -10.89
N GLN A 196 -17.85 18.42 -12.23
CA GLN A 196 -19.01 18.18 -13.09
C GLN A 196 -19.33 16.68 -13.27
N GLY A 197 -18.54 15.79 -12.68
CA GLY A 197 -18.75 14.34 -12.77
C GLY A 197 -18.51 13.78 -14.17
N LYS A 198 -17.62 14.41 -14.96
CA LYS A 198 -17.15 13.86 -16.25
C LYS A 198 -16.50 12.51 -16.02
N MET A 199 -16.60 11.62 -17.01
CA MET A 199 -16.02 10.28 -16.92
C MET A 199 -14.51 10.35 -16.69
N LEU A 200 -13.99 9.51 -15.80
CA LEU A 200 -12.56 9.45 -15.50
C LEU A 200 -11.79 8.85 -16.69
N ASP A 201 -10.73 9.52 -17.11
CA ASP A 201 -9.79 9.04 -18.14
C ASP A 201 -8.57 8.39 -17.45
N PHE A 202 -8.59 7.06 -17.35
CA PHE A 202 -7.50 6.28 -16.77
C PHE A 202 -6.45 5.95 -17.83
N ARG A 203 -5.18 6.12 -17.47
CA ARG A 203 -4.03 5.82 -18.31
C ARG A 203 -3.09 4.88 -17.58
N ARG A 204 -2.53 3.93 -18.31
CA ARG A 204 -1.55 2.98 -17.76
C ARG A 204 -0.15 3.54 -17.93
N TRP A 205 0.58 3.71 -16.83
CA TRP A 205 1.98 4.13 -16.83
C TRP A 205 2.95 2.96 -16.62
N TYR A 206 2.47 1.83 -16.09
CA TYR A 206 3.27 0.64 -15.91
C TYR A 206 2.63 -0.59 -16.56
N THR A 207 3.44 -1.42 -17.21
CA THR A 207 3.02 -2.74 -17.68
C THR A 207 4.18 -3.68 -17.45
N LEU A 208 3.94 -4.77 -16.73
CA LEU A 208 4.92 -5.82 -16.54
C LEU A 208 5.19 -6.47 -17.90
N LYS A 209 6.41 -6.27 -18.42
CA LYS A 209 6.86 -6.87 -19.67
C LYS A 209 7.87 -7.97 -19.30
N PRO A 210 7.64 -9.24 -19.68
CA PRO A 210 8.62 -10.28 -19.44
C PRO A 210 9.91 -9.95 -20.17
N GLN A 211 11.02 -9.94 -19.45
CA GLN A 211 12.35 -9.77 -20.01
C GLN A 211 13.15 -11.04 -19.73
N PRO A 212 13.39 -11.89 -20.76
CA PRO A 212 14.19 -13.08 -20.59
C PRO A 212 15.58 -12.72 -20.07
N PHE A 213 16.00 -13.40 -19.00
CA PHE A 213 17.36 -13.23 -18.48
C PHE A 213 18.37 -13.91 -19.42
N SER A 214 19.48 -13.23 -19.71
CA SER A 214 20.60 -13.79 -20.46
C SER A 214 21.74 -14.11 -19.48
N GLY A 215 22.12 -15.38 -19.41
CA GLY A 215 23.17 -15.87 -18.50
C GLY A 215 22.87 -17.28 -18.01
N THR A 216 23.71 -17.76 -17.09
CA THR A 216 23.48 -19.07 -16.46
C THR A 216 22.45 -18.96 -15.33
N PHE A 217 21.92 -20.09 -14.86
CA PHE A 217 21.10 -20.14 -13.66
C PHE A 217 21.83 -19.57 -12.43
N ALA A 218 23.14 -19.79 -12.32
CA ALA A 218 23.94 -19.25 -11.24
C ALA A 218 24.02 -17.71 -11.29
N ASP A 219 24.14 -17.14 -12.50
CA ASP A 219 24.12 -15.68 -12.68
C ASP A 219 22.75 -15.11 -12.33
N ALA A 220 21.66 -15.79 -12.73
CA ALA A 220 20.29 -15.40 -12.39
C ALA A 220 20.06 -15.43 -10.87
N ALA A 221 20.50 -16.50 -10.20
CA ALA A 221 20.37 -16.64 -8.75
C ALA A 221 21.17 -15.58 -7.98
N ARG A 222 22.39 -15.25 -8.43
CA ARG A 222 23.19 -14.16 -7.87
C ARG A 222 22.49 -12.81 -8.07
N ARG A 223 22.02 -12.53 -9.28
CA ARG A 223 21.31 -11.28 -9.59
C ARG A 223 20.01 -11.13 -8.79
N PHE A 224 19.25 -12.22 -8.66
CA PHE A 224 18.04 -12.25 -7.83
C PHE A 224 18.37 -11.94 -6.38
N ARG A 225 19.41 -12.57 -5.81
CA ARG A 225 19.86 -12.31 -4.45
C ARG A 225 20.24 -10.84 -4.24
N GLU A 226 21.02 -10.26 -5.15
CA GLU A 226 21.39 -8.84 -5.10
C GLU A 226 20.15 -7.93 -5.08
N LEU A 227 19.20 -8.16 -5.99
CA LEU A 227 17.97 -7.38 -6.08
C LEU A 227 17.06 -7.57 -4.85
N PHE A 228 17.02 -8.78 -4.30
CA PHE A 228 16.25 -9.08 -3.09
C PHE A 228 16.87 -8.41 -1.85
N GLU A 229 18.19 -8.49 -1.68
CA GLU A 229 18.91 -7.79 -0.62
C GLU A 229 18.73 -6.27 -0.74
N ASP A 230 18.78 -5.73 -1.96
CA ASP A 230 18.50 -4.33 -2.24
C ASP A 230 17.07 -3.92 -1.85
N ALA A 231 16.07 -4.73 -2.23
CA ALA A 231 14.67 -4.49 -1.94
C ALA A 231 14.38 -4.47 -0.43
N VAL A 232 15.00 -5.36 0.35
CA VAL A 232 14.90 -5.39 1.82
C VAL A 232 15.62 -4.19 2.42
N ARG A 233 16.85 -3.90 1.99
CA ARG A 233 17.65 -2.74 2.45
C ARG A 233 16.89 -1.42 2.31
N LEU A 234 16.22 -1.23 1.17
CA LEU A 234 15.39 -0.06 0.91
C LEU A 234 14.19 0.05 1.87
N ARG A 235 13.54 -1.07 2.20
CA ARG A 235 12.38 -1.13 3.11
C ARG A 235 12.75 -1.03 4.59
N LEU A 236 14.02 -1.20 4.94
CA LEU A 236 14.54 -0.94 6.29
C LEU A 236 14.75 0.55 6.59
N ARG A 237 14.60 1.44 5.60
CA ARG A 237 14.76 2.88 5.77
C ARG A 237 13.53 3.49 6.49
N ALA A 238 13.41 3.33 7.80
CA ALA A 238 12.34 3.92 8.62
C ALA A 238 12.89 4.64 9.87
N ASP A 239 12.16 5.64 10.38
CA ASP A 239 12.48 6.35 11.65
C ASP A 239 11.77 5.72 12.86
N VAL A 240 11.12 4.56 12.64
CA VAL A 240 10.37 3.78 13.64
C VAL A 240 10.82 2.32 13.60
N PRO A 241 10.52 1.52 14.64
CA PRO A 241 10.84 0.10 14.64
C PRO A 241 10.23 -0.65 13.45
N VAL A 242 11.05 -1.51 12.84
CA VAL A 242 10.68 -2.39 11.74
C VAL A 242 10.75 -3.84 12.22
N GLY A 243 9.65 -4.58 12.07
CA GLY A 243 9.58 -6.01 12.32
C GLY A 243 9.23 -6.78 11.06
N SER A 244 8.98 -8.07 11.23
CA SER A 244 8.63 -8.94 10.11
C SER A 244 7.69 -10.08 10.51
N CYS A 245 6.86 -10.50 9.57
CA CYS A 245 6.13 -11.76 9.67
C CYS A 245 7.11 -12.93 9.52
N LEU A 246 6.92 -14.02 10.27
CA LEU A 246 7.73 -15.23 10.15
C LEU A 246 6.85 -16.48 10.27
N SER A 247 6.38 -17.03 9.16
CA SER A 247 5.65 -18.31 9.16
C SER A 247 6.56 -19.52 9.27
N GLY A 248 7.85 -19.36 8.94
CA GLY A 248 8.79 -20.48 8.76
C GLY A 248 8.83 -21.03 7.33
N GLY A 249 7.94 -20.55 6.46
CA GLY A 249 8.03 -20.76 5.01
C GLY A 249 9.24 -20.07 4.39
N LEU A 250 9.62 -20.47 3.17
CA LEU A 250 10.84 -20.00 2.50
C LEU A 250 10.87 -18.47 2.34
N ASP A 251 9.73 -17.85 2.02
CA ASP A 251 9.68 -16.43 1.64
C ASP A 251 9.89 -15.53 2.85
N SER A 252 9.08 -15.71 3.90
CA SER A 252 9.19 -14.96 5.15
C SER A 252 10.54 -15.21 5.84
N SER A 253 11.03 -16.45 5.82
CA SER A 253 12.35 -16.80 6.37
C SER A 253 13.48 -16.11 5.61
N SER A 254 13.37 -15.99 4.28
CA SER A 254 14.37 -15.30 3.45
C SER A 254 14.42 -13.81 3.77
N VAL A 255 13.25 -13.17 3.98
CA VAL A 255 13.16 -11.77 4.42
C VAL A 255 13.84 -11.59 5.78
N VAL A 256 13.50 -12.44 6.77
CA VAL A 256 14.09 -12.38 8.13
C VAL A 256 15.61 -12.54 8.09
N CYS A 257 16.12 -13.53 7.35
CA CYS A 257 17.56 -13.78 7.24
C CYS A 257 18.30 -12.64 6.52
N VAL A 258 17.70 -12.01 5.52
CA VAL A 258 18.30 -10.83 4.85
C VAL A 258 18.29 -9.63 5.79
N MET A 259 17.16 -9.35 6.46
CA MET A 259 17.08 -8.28 7.45
C MET A 259 18.16 -8.44 8.53
N HIS A 260 18.31 -9.65 9.09
CA HIS A 260 19.33 -9.96 10.09
C HIS A 260 20.75 -9.60 9.61
N ARG A 261 21.10 -9.90 8.35
CA ARG A 261 22.43 -9.59 7.78
C ARG A 261 22.64 -8.10 7.48
N LEU A 262 21.56 -7.35 7.24
CA LEU A 262 21.63 -5.92 6.92
C LEU A 262 21.57 -5.03 8.15
N LEU A 263 20.97 -5.51 9.24
CA LEU A 263 20.88 -4.77 10.49
C LEU A 263 22.24 -4.72 11.20
N PRO A 264 22.56 -3.63 11.91
CA PRO A 264 23.77 -3.55 12.73
C PRO A 264 23.82 -4.65 13.78
N GLU A 265 25.03 -5.07 14.17
CA GLU A 265 25.22 -6.03 15.25
C GLU A 265 24.55 -5.53 16.54
N GLY A 266 23.76 -6.41 17.17
CA GLY A 266 23.00 -6.09 18.38
C GLY A 266 21.69 -5.32 18.16
N ALA A 267 21.30 -5.02 16.92
CA ALA A 267 19.98 -4.45 16.64
C ALA A 267 18.86 -5.44 17.01
N GLU A 268 17.82 -4.96 17.69
CA GLU A 268 16.66 -5.78 18.03
C GLU A 268 15.78 -5.99 16.79
N GLN A 269 15.58 -7.25 16.42
CA GLN A 269 14.65 -7.66 15.36
C GLN A 269 13.47 -8.39 15.99
N ASN A 270 12.26 -7.88 15.78
CA ASN A 270 11.03 -8.49 16.28
C ASN A 270 10.34 -9.26 15.14
N THR A 271 10.00 -10.53 15.38
CA THR A 271 9.21 -11.34 14.45
C THR A 271 7.88 -11.71 15.06
N PHE A 272 6.84 -11.78 14.23
CA PHE A 272 5.49 -12.13 14.67
C PHE A 272 4.97 -13.30 13.84
N THR A 273 4.41 -14.29 14.52
CA THR A 273 4.02 -15.57 13.92
C THR A 273 2.66 -15.99 14.46
N ALA A 274 1.72 -16.29 13.57
CA ALA A 274 0.49 -16.98 13.94
C ALA A 274 0.77 -18.49 14.06
N CYS A 275 0.37 -19.07 15.19
CA CYS A 275 0.52 -20.49 15.49
C CYS A 275 -0.85 -21.13 15.74
N ALA A 276 -0.91 -22.44 15.59
CA ALA A 276 -2.07 -23.24 15.95
C ALA A 276 -1.78 -24.06 17.22
N ARG A 277 -2.80 -24.31 18.04
CA ARG A 277 -2.69 -25.26 19.16
C ARG A 277 -2.72 -26.72 18.69
N GLU A 278 -3.39 -26.95 17.57
CA GLU A 278 -3.42 -28.25 16.90
C GLU A 278 -2.10 -28.48 16.17
N GLU A 279 -1.31 -29.46 16.63
CA GLU A 279 0.04 -29.77 16.12
C GLU A 279 0.09 -29.97 14.60
N ARG A 280 -0.98 -30.52 14.00
CA ARG A 280 -1.09 -30.71 12.54
C ARG A 280 -0.98 -29.41 11.75
N PHE A 281 -1.38 -28.29 12.34
CA PHE A 281 -1.41 -26.97 11.70
C PHE A 281 -0.39 -26.01 12.31
N ASP A 282 0.45 -26.46 13.25
CA ASP A 282 1.45 -25.63 13.91
C ASP A 282 2.78 -25.63 13.12
N GLU A 283 3.02 -24.56 12.37
CA GLU A 283 4.26 -24.35 11.61
C GLU A 283 5.40 -23.76 12.47
N ARG A 284 5.15 -23.53 13.77
CA ARG A 284 6.09 -22.90 14.70
C ARG A 284 7.48 -23.51 14.70
N GLN A 285 7.61 -24.82 14.58
CA GLN A 285 8.91 -25.50 14.54
C GLN A 285 9.85 -24.90 13.47
N TRP A 286 9.30 -24.50 12.33
CA TRP A 286 10.07 -23.90 11.24
C TRP A 286 10.44 -22.46 11.55
N ALA A 287 9.51 -21.69 12.12
CA ALA A 287 9.76 -20.33 12.58
C ALA A 287 10.83 -20.29 13.69
N GLU A 288 10.80 -21.24 14.64
CA GLU A 288 11.77 -21.35 15.74
C GLU A 288 13.20 -21.62 15.24
N ILE A 289 13.36 -22.43 14.18
CA ILE A 289 14.67 -22.67 13.55
C ILE A 289 15.27 -21.36 13.05
N VAL A 290 14.48 -20.57 12.31
CA VAL A 290 14.92 -19.29 11.75
C VAL A 290 15.16 -18.26 12.85
N ALA A 291 14.27 -18.21 13.85
CA ALA A 291 14.38 -17.29 14.96
C ALA A 291 15.66 -17.55 15.76
N LYS A 292 15.99 -18.82 16.03
CA LYS A 292 17.23 -19.23 16.70
C LYS A 292 18.46 -18.92 15.84
N HIS A 293 18.40 -19.14 14.53
CA HIS A 293 19.51 -18.86 13.62
C HIS A 293 19.86 -17.37 13.57
N CYS A 294 18.84 -16.50 13.51
CA CYS A 294 19.00 -15.05 13.39
C CYS A 294 19.03 -14.33 14.74
N GLY A 295 18.82 -15.04 15.87
CA GLY A 295 18.77 -14.43 17.20
C GLY A 295 17.65 -13.39 17.38
N VAL A 296 16.54 -13.54 16.66
CA VAL A 296 15.43 -12.56 16.70
C VAL A 296 14.55 -12.76 17.92
N ARG A 297 13.87 -11.69 18.33
CA ARG A 297 12.83 -11.74 19.35
C ARG A 297 11.51 -12.19 18.70
N ALA A 298 11.21 -13.47 18.83
CA ALA A 298 9.98 -14.06 18.28
C ALA A 298 8.77 -13.87 19.22
N HIS A 299 7.66 -13.43 18.65
CA HIS A 299 6.36 -13.30 19.30
C HIS A 299 5.36 -14.22 18.60
N PHE A 300 4.76 -15.13 19.36
CA PHE A 300 3.78 -16.08 18.85
C PHE A 300 2.37 -15.65 19.28
N VAL A 301 1.44 -15.65 18.33
CA VAL A 301 0.02 -15.44 18.58
C VAL A 301 -0.74 -16.73 18.29
N TYR A 302 -1.83 -16.98 19.02
CA TYR A 302 -2.64 -18.18 18.89
C TYR A 302 -4.09 -17.78 18.64
N PRO A 303 -4.46 -17.48 17.38
CA PRO A 303 -5.84 -17.17 17.03
C PRO A 303 -6.76 -18.37 17.29
N GLU A 304 -7.78 -18.19 18.12
CA GLU A 304 -8.77 -19.24 18.40
C GLU A 304 -9.98 -19.11 17.47
N LEU A 305 -10.65 -20.22 17.14
CA LEU A 305 -11.77 -20.19 16.20
C LEU A 305 -13.01 -19.50 16.80
N GLU A 306 -13.18 -19.59 18.11
CA GLU A 306 -14.30 -18.97 18.83
C GLU A 306 -14.30 -17.44 18.67
N GLU A 307 -13.11 -16.83 18.65
CA GLU A 307 -12.92 -15.39 18.48
C GLU A 307 -13.19 -14.91 17.04
N LEU A 308 -13.12 -15.81 16.04
CA LEU A 308 -13.33 -15.46 14.64
C LEU A 308 -14.73 -14.88 14.41
N TRP A 309 -15.76 -15.47 15.01
CA TRP A 309 -17.15 -15.02 14.81
C TRP A 309 -17.39 -13.64 15.42
N GLU A 310 -16.74 -13.34 16.54
CA GLU A 310 -16.81 -12.04 17.20
C GLU A 310 -16.07 -10.97 16.40
N LEU A 311 -14.93 -11.34 15.80
CA LEU A 311 -14.10 -10.43 15.01
C LEU A 311 -14.57 -10.28 13.55
N ALA A 312 -15.35 -11.22 13.01
CA ALA A 312 -15.76 -11.22 11.61
C ALA A 312 -16.42 -9.91 11.14
N PRO A 313 -17.34 -9.26 11.89
CA PRO A 313 -17.88 -7.96 11.51
C PRO A 313 -16.81 -6.87 11.41
N LYS A 314 -15.84 -6.87 12.34
CA LYS A 314 -14.73 -5.90 12.36
C LYS A 314 -13.75 -6.13 11.21
N LEU A 315 -13.42 -7.39 10.93
CA LEU A 315 -12.58 -7.76 9.78
C LEU A 315 -13.24 -7.34 8.47
N THR A 316 -14.53 -7.65 8.31
CA THR A 316 -15.29 -7.28 7.11
C THR A 316 -15.34 -5.77 6.92
N TRP A 317 -15.52 -5.02 8.01
CA TRP A 317 -15.46 -3.55 7.97
C TRP A 317 -14.11 -3.01 7.51
N HIS A 318 -13.00 -3.60 7.98
CA HIS A 318 -11.66 -3.14 7.62
C HIS A 318 -11.16 -3.64 6.26
N GLN A 319 -11.70 -4.74 5.75
CA GLN A 319 -11.41 -5.23 4.40
C GLN A 319 -12.26 -4.57 3.32
N ASP A 320 -13.28 -3.79 3.71
CA ASP A 320 -14.33 -3.20 2.86
C ASP A 320 -15.20 -4.21 2.08
N GLU A 321 -14.64 -5.33 1.66
CA GLU A 321 -15.26 -6.39 0.86
C GLU A 321 -15.04 -7.78 1.48
N PRO A 322 -15.85 -8.78 1.11
CA PRO A 322 -15.63 -10.18 1.47
C PRO A 322 -14.25 -10.69 1.02
N PHE A 323 -13.67 -11.58 1.83
CA PHE A 323 -12.34 -12.16 1.58
C PHE A 323 -12.37 -13.69 1.59
N GLY A 324 -11.44 -14.30 0.84
CA GLY A 324 -11.51 -15.73 0.49
C GLY A 324 -10.89 -16.73 1.46
N SER A 325 -10.21 -16.30 2.52
CA SER A 325 -9.56 -17.24 3.46
C SER A 325 -9.42 -16.70 4.89
N THR A 326 -9.26 -17.60 5.85
CA THR A 326 -8.98 -17.28 7.26
C THR A 326 -7.56 -16.77 7.50
N SER A 327 -6.71 -16.66 6.47
CA SER A 327 -5.37 -16.06 6.61
C SER A 327 -5.43 -14.59 7.05
N ILE A 328 -6.44 -13.83 6.62
CA ILE A 328 -6.67 -12.44 7.07
C ILE A 328 -6.97 -12.37 8.56
N TYR A 329 -7.68 -13.38 9.10
CA TYR A 329 -7.93 -13.48 10.53
C TYR A 329 -6.62 -13.74 11.32
N ALA A 330 -5.78 -14.66 10.85
CA ALA A 330 -4.47 -14.88 11.46
C ALA A 330 -3.59 -13.63 11.37
N GLN A 331 -3.59 -12.94 10.21
CA GLN A 331 -2.83 -11.72 9.99
C GLN A 331 -3.30 -10.56 10.87
N TRP A 332 -4.61 -10.46 11.15
CA TRP A 332 -5.16 -9.48 12.09
C TRP A 332 -4.51 -9.61 13.47
N HIS A 333 -4.41 -10.82 14.02
CA HIS A 333 -3.78 -11.08 15.31
C HIS A 333 -2.27 -10.80 15.29
N VAL A 334 -1.58 -11.15 14.19
CA VAL A 334 -0.16 -10.83 14.00
C VAL A 334 0.09 -9.32 14.04
N PHE A 335 -0.71 -8.54 13.32
CA PHE A 335 -0.56 -7.08 13.30
C PHE A 335 -1.07 -6.40 14.58
N GLU A 336 -2.05 -6.98 15.26
CA GLU A 336 -2.46 -6.54 16.59
C GLU A 336 -1.30 -6.72 17.60
N ALA A 337 -0.62 -7.86 17.57
CA ALA A 337 0.57 -8.09 18.39
C ALA A 337 1.71 -7.13 18.01
N ALA A 338 2.01 -6.95 16.73
CA ALA A 338 3.02 -5.98 16.30
C ALA A 338 2.73 -4.56 16.82
N SER A 339 1.46 -4.13 16.75
CA SER A 339 1.01 -2.84 17.29
C SER A 339 1.19 -2.75 18.82
N ARG A 340 0.81 -3.79 19.58
CA ARG A 340 1.03 -3.84 21.05
C ARG A 340 2.52 -3.75 21.42
N HIS A 341 3.39 -4.27 20.56
CA HIS A 341 4.85 -4.20 20.69
C HIS A 341 5.48 -2.94 20.09
N ARG A 342 4.68 -1.97 19.64
CA ARG A 342 5.13 -0.70 19.04
C ARG A 342 6.01 -0.89 17.81
N VAL A 343 5.65 -1.87 16.98
CA VAL A 343 6.28 -2.18 15.70
C VAL A 343 5.31 -1.81 14.56
N PRO A 344 5.27 -0.54 14.13
CA PRO A 344 4.29 -0.07 13.15
C PRO A 344 4.61 -0.46 11.69
N VAL A 345 5.85 -0.89 11.42
CA VAL A 345 6.28 -1.35 10.08
C VAL A 345 6.55 -2.84 10.14
N MET A 346 5.91 -3.57 9.24
CA MET A 346 6.05 -5.02 9.11
C MET A 346 6.47 -5.37 7.69
N LEU A 347 7.58 -6.08 7.54
CA LEU A 347 7.97 -6.71 6.28
C LEU A 347 7.35 -8.12 6.22
N ASP A 348 6.80 -8.45 5.05
CA ASP A 348 6.14 -9.73 4.78
C ASP A 348 6.69 -10.36 3.50
N GLY A 349 6.59 -11.68 3.38
CA GLY A 349 7.00 -12.48 2.22
C GLY A 349 5.95 -12.58 1.11
N GLN A 350 4.80 -11.91 1.27
CA GLN A 350 3.72 -11.91 0.28
C GLN A 350 4.20 -11.44 -1.11
N GLY A 351 3.66 -12.06 -2.17
CA GLY A 351 4.03 -11.77 -3.55
C GLY A 351 5.13 -12.67 -4.11
N ALA A 352 5.78 -13.49 -3.27
CA ALA A 352 6.83 -14.42 -3.70
C ALA A 352 6.27 -15.58 -4.52
N ASP A 353 5.19 -16.23 -4.06
CA ASP A 353 4.54 -17.33 -4.78
C ASP A 353 4.03 -16.91 -6.17
N GLU A 354 3.49 -15.69 -6.30
CA GLU A 354 3.04 -15.13 -7.58
C GLU A 354 4.20 -14.87 -8.54
N GLN A 355 5.32 -14.35 -8.03
CA GLN A 355 6.49 -13.99 -8.85
C GLN A 355 7.35 -15.21 -9.22
N LEU A 356 7.45 -16.18 -8.31
CA LEU A 356 8.32 -17.35 -8.43
C LEU A 356 7.56 -18.63 -8.81
N ALA A 357 6.25 -18.53 -9.04
CA ALA A 357 5.37 -19.65 -9.34
C ALA A 357 5.43 -20.75 -8.25
N GLY A 358 5.39 -20.33 -6.98
CA GLY A 358 5.54 -21.21 -5.81
C GLY A 358 4.31 -22.06 -5.49
N TYR A 359 3.12 -21.66 -5.95
CA TYR A 359 1.90 -22.45 -5.78
C TYR A 359 1.97 -23.82 -6.46
N HIS A 360 1.43 -24.84 -5.78
CA HIS A 360 1.38 -26.22 -6.30
C HIS A 360 0.77 -26.37 -7.69
N ALA A 361 -0.16 -25.48 -8.07
CA ALA A 361 -0.76 -25.46 -9.40
C ALA A 361 0.31 -25.32 -10.53
N PHE A 362 1.43 -24.66 -10.26
CA PHE A 362 2.53 -24.49 -11.19
C PHE A 362 3.47 -25.69 -11.27
N PHE A 363 3.41 -26.64 -10.33
CA PHE A 363 4.31 -27.80 -10.34
C PHE A 363 4.12 -28.64 -11.60
N ARG A 364 2.86 -28.78 -12.06
CA ARG A 364 2.57 -29.50 -13.31
C ARG A 364 3.27 -28.83 -14.49
N ALA A 365 3.14 -27.51 -14.63
CA ALA A 365 3.80 -26.75 -15.68
C ALA A 365 5.33 -26.89 -15.61
N ARG A 366 5.91 -26.86 -14.41
CA ARG A 366 7.35 -27.06 -14.20
C ARG A 366 7.85 -28.44 -14.62
N LEU A 367 7.07 -29.49 -14.36
CA LEU A 367 7.46 -30.89 -14.62
C LEU A 367 7.33 -31.29 -16.09
N VAL A 368 6.46 -30.63 -16.88
CA VAL A 368 6.28 -30.94 -18.31
C VAL A 368 7.26 -30.21 -19.24
N GLY A 369 8.08 -29.29 -18.70
CA GLY A 369 8.95 -28.41 -19.50
C GLY A 369 8.17 -27.30 -20.19
#